data_AF-A0A6M8B832-F1
#
_entry.id   AF-A0A6M8B832-F1
#
_cell.length_a   1.000
_cell.length_b   1.000
_cell.length_c   1.000
_cell.angle_alpha   90.00
_cell.angle_beta   90.00
_cell.angle_gamma   90.00
#
_symmetry.space_group_name_H-M   'P 1'
#
loop_
_entity.id
_entity.type
_entity.pdbx_description
1 polymer ?
#
loop_
_entity_poly.entity_id
_entity_poly.type
_entity_poly.pdbx_seq_one_letter_code
_entity_poly.pdbx_strand_id
1 'polypeptide(L)'
;MTPPDRAGNTLNAARRIRLSETPKSFRDFVGGKDLDFYRFRVLRASQFSLNLSELTANADVALLDDQGKTLLQSARKGKRPEVIRDTLTAGTYFIRVVPNQANQRTNYKLTLSAAPLKTSDFKIEIDYRFDTRGWFTPLRRAVLEAAAEVWSTIIRSEFPDVPTGKRTPNVRNPATGGTVRTFVTDRPIDDLTIFVGARQLGGTTLALSGPSGYFVGESRYEGSVFQPWIGSMAFNLTTDWYFDRTLDSTSDVPKNQQDFFSTALHEIAHVLGFGTSRAFSRLMTSSGFGGSNTRAQNGGNALPLDSSEHIRNDYTFGGVGEPLMTPFAQRGQRKRATVLDIAVLNDLGHTVSYGNASVNPLSTQAAQFARQATRRRGAPVNRALGQRLLSYGRCGCSGCLVDAGAARGLA
;
A
#
# COMPACT_ATOMS: atom_id res chain seq x y z
N MET A 1 -13.72 42.50 -20.43
CA MET A 1 -12.64 41.76 -21.12
C MET A 1 -13.16 40.36 -21.40
N THR A 2 -13.05 39.88 -22.64
CA THR A 2 -13.26 38.47 -22.98
C THR A 2 -12.26 37.63 -22.17
N PRO A 3 -12.69 36.52 -21.55
CA PRO A 3 -11.79 35.63 -20.83
C PRO A 3 -10.72 35.08 -21.80
N PRO A 4 -9.53 34.71 -21.30
CA PRO A 4 -8.60 33.91 -22.09
C PRO A 4 -9.29 32.60 -22.50
N ASP A 5 -9.11 32.21 -23.76
CA ASP A 5 -9.40 30.86 -24.28
C ASP A 5 -8.07 30.35 -24.84
N ARG A 6 -7.38 29.54 -24.02
CA ARG A 6 -6.03 29.04 -24.30
C ARG A 6 -5.95 27.52 -24.23
N ALA A 7 -6.98 26.86 -23.73
CA ALA A 7 -7.06 25.41 -23.70
C ALA A 7 -7.49 24.89 -25.08
N GLY A 8 -7.13 23.63 -25.35
CA GLY A 8 -7.36 23.04 -26.66
C GLY A 8 -8.71 22.34 -26.70
N ASN A 9 -9.40 22.43 -27.83
CA ASN A 9 -10.73 21.82 -28.02
C ASN A 9 -10.76 20.29 -28.20
N THR A 10 -9.61 19.65 -28.25
CA THR A 10 -9.45 18.20 -28.45
C THR A 10 -8.24 17.67 -27.68
N LEU A 11 -8.15 16.35 -27.52
CA LEU A 11 -6.96 15.70 -26.93
C LEU A 11 -5.66 16.08 -27.68
N ASN A 12 -5.69 16.14 -29.01
CA ASN A 12 -4.51 16.47 -29.82
C ASN A 12 -4.11 17.95 -29.69
N ALA A 13 -5.08 18.84 -29.47
CA ALA A 13 -4.84 20.27 -29.27
C ALA A 13 -4.61 20.65 -27.80
N ALA A 14 -4.67 19.70 -26.87
CA ALA A 14 -4.68 19.96 -25.44
C ALA A 14 -3.51 20.84 -24.98
N ARG A 15 -3.81 21.85 -24.18
CA ARG A 15 -2.82 22.79 -23.65
C ARG A 15 -1.84 22.06 -22.74
N ARG A 16 -0.57 22.08 -23.12
CA ARG A 16 0.50 21.45 -22.35
C ARG A 16 0.80 22.26 -21.10
N ILE A 17 0.74 21.61 -19.94
CA ILE A 17 1.07 22.22 -18.65
C ILE A 17 2.07 21.37 -17.88
N ARG A 18 2.83 22.02 -16.99
CA ARG A 18 3.78 21.37 -16.08
C ARG A 18 3.32 21.55 -14.65
N LEU A 19 3.07 20.44 -13.97
CA LEU A 19 2.63 20.41 -12.57
C LEU A 19 3.79 20.11 -11.62
N SER A 20 3.62 20.54 -10.38
CA SER A 20 4.55 20.38 -9.26
C SER A 20 3.75 20.32 -7.96
N GLU A 21 4.41 20.19 -6.82
CA GLU A 21 3.78 20.29 -5.50
C GLU A 21 3.11 21.65 -5.27
N THR A 22 3.72 22.73 -5.75
CA THR A 22 3.15 24.08 -5.69
C THR A 22 1.94 24.18 -6.64
N PRO A 23 0.74 24.52 -6.13
CA PRO A 23 -0.43 24.67 -6.98
C PRO A 23 -0.28 25.77 -8.03
N LYS A 24 -0.71 25.48 -9.26
CA LYS A 24 -0.77 26.43 -10.37
C LYS A 24 -2.21 26.68 -10.78
N SER A 25 -2.54 27.93 -11.06
CA SER A 25 -3.87 28.34 -11.49
C SER A 25 -3.89 28.70 -12.98
N PHE A 26 -4.95 28.29 -13.66
CA PHE A 26 -5.26 28.63 -15.04
C PHE A 26 -6.67 29.23 -15.07
N ARG A 27 -6.83 30.38 -15.71
CA ARG A 27 -8.14 30.98 -15.98
C ARG A 27 -8.45 30.76 -17.46
N ASP A 28 -9.64 30.26 -17.73
CA ASP A 28 -10.12 29.91 -19.06
C ASP A 28 -11.66 30.01 -19.12
N PHE A 29 -12.24 29.61 -20.24
CA PHE A 29 -13.67 29.68 -20.54
C PHE A 29 -14.12 28.43 -21.29
N VAL A 30 -15.30 27.90 -20.96
CA VAL A 30 -15.99 26.90 -21.81
C VAL A 30 -17.41 27.33 -22.13
N GLY A 31 -17.92 26.91 -23.29
CA GLY A 31 -19.32 27.10 -23.66
C GLY A 31 -19.61 26.93 -25.16
N GLY A 32 -20.85 26.58 -25.51
CA GLY A 32 -21.19 26.27 -26.90
C GLY A 32 -20.54 24.96 -27.34
N LYS A 33 -19.65 25.04 -28.34
CA LYS A 33 -18.84 23.90 -28.81
C LYS A 33 -17.47 23.82 -28.13
N ASP A 34 -17.17 24.79 -27.28
CA ASP A 34 -15.86 24.96 -26.65
C ASP A 34 -15.71 24.04 -25.44
N LEU A 35 -14.72 23.16 -25.51
CA LEU A 35 -14.33 22.19 -24.49
C LEU A 35 -12.86 22.40 -24.19
N ASP A 36 -12.49 22.41 -22.92
CA ASP A 36 -11.09 22.68 -22.57
C ASP A 36 -10.34 21.41 -22.22
N PHE A 37 -9.32 21.10 -23.01
CA PHE A 37 -8.37 20.03 -22.74
C PHE A 37 -7.02 20.58 -22.29
N TYR A 38 -6.53 20.05 -21.18
CA TYR A 38 -5.16 20.22 -20.69
C TYR A 38 -4.43 18.89 -20.72
N ARG A 39 -3.13 18.92 -20.98
CA ARG A 39 -2.26 17.75 -20.96
C ARG A 39 -1.09 17.98 -20.02
N PHE A 40 -0.82 17.01 -19.16
CA PHE A 40 0.37 17.01 -18.30
C PHE A 40 1.01 15.62 -18.24
N ARG A 41 2.26 15.58 -17.80
CA ARG A 41 3.00 14.34 -17.56
C ARG A 41 3.42 14.29 -16.10
N VAL A 42 3.21 13.13 -15.50
CA VAL A 42 3.71 12.77 -14.17
C VAL A 42 4.88 11.82 -14.39
N LEU A 43 6.05 12.15 -13.84
CA LEU A 43 7.29 11.39 -14.09
C LEU A 43 7.52 10.23 -13.10
N ARG A 44 6.90 10.33 -11.91
CA ARG A 44 6.91 9.34 -10.82
C ARG A 44 5.58 9.45 -10.08
N ALA A 45 5.19 8.46 -9.28
CA ALA A 45 3.92 8.51 -8.56
C ALA A 45 3.76 9.84 -7.80
N SER A 46 2.60 10.49 -7.95
CA SER A 46 2.34 11.83 -7.42
C SER A 46 0.96 11.93 -6.81
N GLN A 47 0.85 12.63 -5.68
CA GLN A 47 -0.44 13.07 -5.15
C GLN A 47 -0.95 14.25 -5.99
N PHE A 48 -2.04 14.00 -6.70
CA PHE A 48 -2.68 14.93 -7.62
C PHE A 48 -3.88 15.61 -6.96
N SER A 49 -4.01 16.93 -7.16
CA SER A 49 -5.16 17.70 -6.72
C SER A 49 -5.61 18.64 -7.84
N LEU A 50 -6.92 18.61 -8.11
CA LEU A 50 -7.61 19.47 -9.04
C LEU A 50 -8.74 20.19 -8.32
N ASN A 51 -8.84 21.49 -8.56
CA ASN A 51 -9.95 22.33 -8.11
C ASN A 51 -10.40 23.25 -9.26
N LEU A 52 -11.62 23.05 -9.78
CA LEU A 52 -12.26 23.97 -10.72
C LEU A 52 -13.19 24.89 -9.92
N SER A 53 -12.92 26.19 -9.95
CA SER A 53 -13.59 27.18 -9.10
C SER A 53 -13.89 28.46 -9.86
N GLU A 54 -14.49 29.44 -9.17
CA GLU A 54 -14.83 30.76 -9.74
C GLU A 54 -15.73 30.65 -11.00
N LEU A 55 -16.58 29.62 -11.02
CA LEU A 55 -17.52 29.30 -12.10
C LEU A 55 -18.58 30.41 -12.26
N THR A 56 -18.76 30.95 -13.47
CA THR A 56 -19.85 31.89 -13.75
C THR A 56 -21.15 31.20 -14.15
N ALA A 57 -21.09 29.96 -14.62
CA ALA A 57 -22.18 28.99 -14.83
C ALA A 57 -21.68 27.55 -14.57
N ASN A 58 -22.55 26.54 -14.63
CA ASN A 58 -22.16 25.17 -14.29
C ASN A 58 -21.20 24.56 -15.34
N ALA A 59 -20.13 23.91 -14.86
CA ALA A 59 -19.23 23.11 -15.67
C ALA A 59 -18.70 21.93 -14.86
N ASP A 60 -18.50 20.83 -15.56
CA ASP A 60 -18.03 19.57 -15.01
C ASP A 60 -16.58 19.33 -15.45
N VAL A 61 -15.85 18.47 -14.73
CA VAL A 61 -14.45 18.16 -15.02
C VAL A 61 -14.16 16.67 -14.95
N ALA A 62 -13.31 16.19 -15.86
CA ALA A 62 -12.83 14.81 -15.88
C ALA A 62 -11.31 14.75 -16.00
N LEU A 63 -10.71 13.78 -15.31
CA LEU A 63 -9.33 13.32 -15.53
C LEU A 63 -9.38 12.10 -16.46
N LEU A 64 -8.55 12.10 -17.49
CA LEU A 64 -8.50 11.07 -18.53
C LEU A 64 -7.09 10.46 -18.62
N ASP A 65 -7.01 9.22 -19.10
CA ASP A 65 -5.74 8.58 -19.47
C ASP A 65 -5.21 9.08 -20.84
N ASP A 66 -4.11 8.51 -21.28
CA ASP A 66 -3.43 8.89 -22.53
C ASP A 66 -4.21 8.53 -23.81
N GLN A 67 -5.23 7.67 -23.70
CA GLN A 67 -6.15 7.33 -24.78
C GLN A 67 -7.47 8.12 -24.70
N GLY A 68 -7.61 9.01 -23.71
CA GLY A 68 -8.80 9.85 -23.53
C GLY A 68 -9.95 9.16 -22.79
N LYS A 69 -9.73 7.98 -22.20
CA LYS A 69 -10.73 7.32 -21.36
C LYS A 69 -10.79 8.03 -20.01
N THR A 70 -12.01 8.31 -19.54
CA THR A 70 -12.24 8.89 -18.22
C THR A 70 -11.76 7.95 -17.11
N LEU A 71 -10.85 8.46 -16.28
CA LEU A 71 -10.38 7.83 -15.05
C LEU A 71 -11.24 8.28 -13.86
N LEU A 72 -11.40 9.60 -13.70
CA LEU A 72 -12.18 10.22 -12.63
C LEU A 72 -12.98 11.40 -13.16
N GLN A 73 -14.08 11.75 -12.50
CA GLN A 73 -14.90 12.90 -12.86
C GLN A 73 -15.55 13.55 -11.63
N SER A 74 -15.88 14.83 -11.76
CA SER A 74 -16.65 15.61 -10.79
C SER A 74 -17.68 16.45 -11.55
N ALA A 75 -18.93 16.37 -11.14
CA ALA A 75 -20.07 17.02 -11.80
C ALA A 75 -21.08 17.56 -10.77
N ARG A 76 -20.66 18.52 -9.95
CA ARG A 76 -21.49 19.08 -8.89
C ARG A 76 -22.43 20.12 -9.47
N LYS A 77 -23.67 20.13 -8.98
CA LYS A 77 -24.69 21.05 -9.50
C LYS A 77 -24.33 22.52 -9.21
N GLY A 78 -24.61 23.38 -10.19
CA GLY A 78 -24.56 24.84 -10.05
C GLY A 78 -23.15 25.40 -10.20
N LYS A 79 -22.78 26.41 -9.41
CA LYS A 79 -21.44 27.04 -9.46
C LYS A 79 -20.50 26.47 -8.39
N ARG A 80 -20.81 25.28 -7.86
CA ARG A 80 -20.01 24.68 -6.79
C ARG A 80 -18.65 24.26 -7.37
N PRO A 81 -17.55 24.40 -6.61
CA PRO A 81 -16.26 23.96 -7.12
C PRO A 81 -16.21 22.46 -7.34
N GLU A 82 -15.66 22.07 -8.48
CA GLU A 82 -15.32 20.68 -8.78
C GLU A 82 -13.98 20.31 -8.17
N VAL A 83 -13.90 19.11 -7.61
CA VAL A 83 -12.68 18.64 -6.94
C VAL A 83 -12.40 17.20 -7.33
N ILE A 84 -11.15 16.94 -7.73
CA ILE A 84 -10.59 15.59 -7.90
C ILE A 84 -9.30 15.54 -7.10
N ARG A 85 -9.15 14.51 -6.27
CA ARG A 85 -7.90 14.19 -5.58
C ARG A 85 -7.66 12.70 -5.76
N ASP A 86 -6.45 12.35 -6.18
CA ASP A 86 -6.05 10.96 -6.41
C ASP A 86 -4.52 10.84 -6.41
N THR A 87 -4.01 9.63 -6.41
CA THR A 87 -2.61 9.32 -6.67
C THR A 87 -2.44 8.87 -8.12
N LEU A 88 -1.62 9.59 -8.87
CA LEU A 88 -1.32 9.26 -10.27
C LEU A 88 0.02 8.55 -10.37
N THR A 89 0.06 7.43 -11.08
CA THR A 89 1.32 6.77 -11.46
C THR A 89 2.08 7.59 -12.50
N ALA A 90 3.32 7.19 -12.82
CA ALA A 90 4.06 7.82 -13.89
C ALA A 90 3.34 7.61 -15.23
N GLY A 91 3.03 8.69 -15.94
CA GLY A 91 2.19 8.63 -17.13
C GLY A 91 1.86 9.99 -17.71
N THR A 92 1.18 9.97 -18.85
CA THR A 92 0.57 11.16 -19.47
C THR A 92 -0.91 11.16 -19.15
N TYR A 93 -1.42 12.32 -18.73
CA TYR A 93 -2.82 12.49 -18.36
C TYR A 93 -3.42 13.71 -19.04
N PHE A 94 -4.74 13.69 -19.18
CA PHE A 94 -5.51 14.81 -19.70
C PHE A 94 -6.58 15.25 -18.70
N ILE A 95 -6.89 16.54 -18.70
CA ILE A 95 -8.05 17.09 -17.99
C ILE A 95 -8.99 17.62 -19.05
N ARG A 96 -10.27 17.30 -18.93
CA ARG A 96 -11.34 17.83 -19.78
C ARG A 96 -12.32 18.60 -18.92
N VAL A 97 -12.47 19.90 -19.19
CA VAL A 97 -13.52 20.76 -18.62
C VAL A 97 -14.62 20.91 -19.65
N VAL A 98 -15.88 20.71 -19.26
CA VAL A 98 -17.02 20.75 -20.17
C VAL A 98 -18.13 21.63 -19.59
N PRO A 99 -18.84 22.42 -20.40
CA PRO A 99 -20.04 23.11 -19.93
C PRO A 99 -21.12 22.06 -19.63
N ASN A 100 -21.89 22.24 -18.56
CA ASN A 100 -22.91 21.26 -18.18
C ASN A 100 -24.07 21.18 -19.20
N GLN A 101 -24.31 22.26 -19.95
CA GLN A 101 -25.28 22.30 -21.04
C GLN A 101 -24.70 23.08 -22.23
N ALA A 102 -25.11 22.71 -23.45
CA ALA A 102 -24.56 23.29 -24.70
C ALA A 102 -24.68 24.83 -24.77
N ASN A 103 -25.72 25.42 -24.19
CA ASN A 103 -25.94 26.88 -24.22
C ASN A 103 -25.31 27.61 -23.02
N GLN A 104 -24.75 26.87 -22.05
CA GLN A 104 -24.10 27.47 -20.90
C GLN A 104 -22.68 27.90 -21.26
N ARG A 105 -22.30 29.03 -20.70
CA ARG A 105 -21.02 29.70 -20.90
C ARG A 105 -20.45 30.01 -19.53
N THR A 106 -19.27 29.49 -19.22
CA THR A 106 -18.67 29.66 -17.91
C THR A 106 -17.20 30.02 -17.99
N ASN A 107 -16.85 31.10 -17.30
CA ASN A 107 -15.48 31.38 -16.94
C ASN A 107 -15.13 30.53 -15.73
N TYR A 108 -13.88 30.10 -15.65
CA TYR A 108 -13.43 29.33 -14.50
C TYR A 108 -11.99 29.64 -14.12
N LYS A 109 -11.61 29.14 -12.94
CA LYS A 109 -10.23 29.01 -12.48
C LYS A 109 -9.94 27.56 -12.12
N LEU A 110 -9.06 26.94 -12.90
CA LEU A 110 -8.56 25.59 -12.70
C LEU A 110 -7.24 25.64 -11.91
N THR A 111 -7.26 25.16 -10.69
CA THR A 111 -6.07 25.06 -9.82
C THR A 111 -5.61 23.61 -9.74
N LEU A 112 -4.34 23.38 -10.07
CA LEU A 112 -3.76 22.04 -10.20
C LEU A 112 -2.45 21.93 -9.43
N SER A 113 -2.25 20.81 -8.74
CA SER A 113 -0.94 20.37 -8.27
C SER A 113 -0.77 18.88 -8.52
N ALA A 114 0.48 18.48 -8.68
CA ALA A 114 0.90 17.09 -8.67
C ALA A 114 2.20 17.06 -7.87
N ALA A 115 2.07 16.86 -6.56
CA ALA A 115 3.23 16.69 -5.69
C ALA A 115 3.76 15.28 -5.95
N PRO A 116 5.00 15.10 -6.45
CA PRO A 116 5.64 13.80 -6.39
C PRO A 116 5.45 13.27 -4.98
N LEU A 117 4.98 12.03 -4.87
CA LEU A 117 5.10 11.35 -3.60
C LEU A 117 6.57 11.48 -3.22
N LYS A 118 6.83 11.99 -2.02
CA LYS A 118 8.19 12.03 -1.52
C LYS A 118 8.67 10.60 -1.60
N THR A 119 9.60 10.33 -2.52
CA THR A 119 10.34 9.09 -2.54
C THR A 119 10.87 8.96 -1.13
N SER A 120 10.38 7.98 -0.40
CA SER A 120 11.06 7.58 0.81
C SER A 120 12.51 7.28 0.45
N ASP A 121 13.41 7.58 1.37
CA ASP A 121 14.81 7.19 1.22
C ASP A 121 14.88 5.67 1.00
N PHE A 122 14.03 4.91 1.70
CA PHE A 122 13.85 3.48 1.50
C PHE A 122 13.16 3.08 0.18
N LYS A 123 13.81 2.26 -0.65
CA LYS A 123 13.33 1.80 -1.95
C LYS A 123 13.10 0.30 -2.01
N ILE A 124 11.84 -0.08 -2.24
CA ILE A 124 11.47 -1.46 -2.59
C ILE A 124 11.30 -1.56 -4.11
N GLU A 125 12.20 -2.29 -4.75
CA GLU A 125 12.10 -2.60 -6.18
C GLU A 125 11.42 -3.94 -6.42
N ILE A 126 10.41 -3.97 -7.30
CA ILE A 126 9.76 -5.20 -7.73
C ILE A 126 10.40 -5.72 -9.02
N ASP A 127 10.93 -6.93 -8.97
CA ASP A 127 11.60 -7.56 -10.11
C ASP A 127 10.76 -8.70 -10.69
N TYR A 128 10.32 -8.51 -11.93
CA TYR A 128 9.40 -9.41 -12.64
C TYR A 128 10.13 -10.46 -13.50
N ARG A 129 11.46 -10.62 -13.40
CA ARG A 129 12.20 -11.52 -14.30
C ARG A 129 11.75 -12.98 -14.25
N PHE A 130 11.15 -13.41 -13.14
CA PHE A 130 10.61 -14.76 -12.99
C PHE A 130 9.19 -14.92 -13.56
N ASP A 131 8.48 -13.83 -13.89
CA ASP A 131 7.17 -13.85 -14.56
C ASP A 131 7.30 -14.13 -16.07
N THR A 132 7.86 -15.29 -16.40
CA THR A 132 8.08 -15.74 -17.78
C THR A 132 6.79 -16.00 -18.55
N ARG A 133 5.64 -16.10 -17.86
CA ARG A 133 4.31 -16.33 -18.44
C ARG A 133 3.50 -15.04 -18.62
N GLY A 134 4.04 -13.89 -18.24
CA GLY A 134 3.39 -12.59 -18.40
C GLY A 134 2.10 -12.43 -17.59
N TRP A 135 2.00 -13.08 -16.42
CA TRP A 135 0.83 -12.94 -15.56
C TRP A 135 0.72 -11.51 -15.03
N PHE A 136 1.83 -10.82 -14.77
CA PHE A 136 1.82 -9.43 -14.33
C PHE A 136 1.67 -8.47 -15.52
N THR A 137 0.42 -8.25 -15.92
CA THR A 137 0.04 -7.18 -16.85
C THR A 137 0.36 -5.80 -16.27
N PRO A 138 0.41 -4.72 -17.08
CA PRO A 138 0.73 -3.37 -16.59
C PRO A 138 -0.14 -2.92 -15.41
N LEU A 139 -1.43 -3.27 -15.40
CA LEU A 139 -2.31 -2.97 -14.28
C LEU A 139 -1.87 -3.69 -13.00
N ARG A 140 -1.60 -5.00 -13.07
CA ARG A 140 -1.20 -5.80 -11.91
C ARG A 140 0.13 -5.35 -11.33
N ARG A 141 1.07 -4.97 -12.21
CA ARG A 141 2.34 -4.36 -11.81
C ARG A 141 2.12 -3.06 -11.05
N ALA A 142 1.29 -2.17 -11.58
CA ALA A 142 0.99 -0.90 -10.94
C ALA A 142 0.38 -1.08 -9.54
N VAL A 143 -0.52 -2.06 -9.34
CA VAL A 143 -1.10 -2.33 -8.01
C VAL A 143 -0.05 -2.87 -7.04
N LEU A 144 0.81 -3.79 -7.47
CA LEU A 144 1.87 -4.34 -6.64
C LEU A 144 2.93 -3.29 -6.27
N GLU A 145 3.36 -2.49 -7.24
CA GLU A 145 4.32 -1.40 -7.04
C GLU A 145 3.74 -0.33 -6.10
N ALA A 146 2.44 -0.07 -6.15
CA ALA A 146 1.82 0.83 -5.20
C ALA A 146 1.78 0.26 -3.77
N ALA A 147 1.64 -1.06 -3.60
CA ALA A 147 1.76 -1.68 -2.28
C ALA A 147 3.20 -1.58 -1.74
N ALA A 148 4.19 -1.73 -2.61
CA ALA A 148 5.60 -1.50 -2.28
C ALA A 148 5.85 -0.03 -1.88
N GLU A 149 5.30 0.92 -2.64
CA GLU A 149 5.40 2.35 -2.33
C GLU A 149 4.82 2.68 -0.95
N VAL A 150 3.69 2.07 -0.54
CA VAL A 150 3.15 2.27 0.82
C VAL A 150 4.18 1.91 1.89
N TRP A 151 4.83 0.75 1.78
CA TRP A 151 5.87 0.36 2.74
C TRP A 151 7.11 1.24 2.66
N SER A 152 7.53 1.61 1.46
CA SER A 152 8.56 2.62 1.21
C SER A 152 8.25 3.90 1.98
N THR A 153 7.04 4.47 1.89
CA THR A 153 6.68 5.69 2.64
C THR A 153 6.63 5.51 4.17
N ILE A 154 6.46 4.29 4.67
CA ILE A 154 6.46 3.97 6.09
C ILE A 154 7.90 3.85 6.61
N ILE A 155 8.77 3.18 5.87
CA ILE A 155 10.15 2.90 6.31
C ILE A 155 11.03 4.12 6.02
N ARG A 156 11.80 4.50 7.04
CA ARG A 156 12.75 5.63 7.04
C ARG A 156 14.18 5.19 7.28
N SER A 157 14.39 3.87 7.43
CA SER A 157 15.73 3.30 7.42
C SER A 157 16.38 3.50 6.07
N GLU A 158 17.71 3.54 6.07
CA GLU A 158 18.55 3.35 4.90
C GLU A 158 19.28 2.01 5.07
N PHE A 159 19.11 1.09 4.13
CA PHE A 159 19.88 -0.15 4.13
C PHE A 159 21.18 0.03 3.35
N PRO A 160 22.22 -0.76 3.66
CA PRO A 160 23.43 -0.72 2.84
C PRO A 160 23.16 -1.22 1.40
N ASP A 161 23.57 -0.43 0.42
CA ASP A 161 23.55 -0.78 -0.99
C ASP A 161 24.26 -2.11 -1.24
N VAL A 162 23.71 -2.89 -2.17
CA VAL A 162 24.35 -4.10 -2.69
C VAL A 162 24.87 -3.83 -4.09
N PRO A 163 26.18 -3.97 -4.35
CA PRO A 163 26.73 -3.70 -5.68
C PRO A 163 26.32 -4.77 -6.69
N THR A 164 26.43 -4.42 -7.98
CA THR A 164 26.38 -5.38 -9.09
C THR A 164 27.44 -6.47 -8.92
N GLY A 165 27.15 -7.70 -9.34
CA GLY A 165 28.07 -8.83 -9.25
C GLY A 165 28.09 -9.53 -7.89
N LYS A 166 27.31 -9.06 -6.90
CA LYS A 166 27.18 -9.74 -5.61
C LYS A 166 26.53 -11.11 -5.82
N ARG A 167 27.23 -12.15 -5.38
CA ARG A 167 26.73 -13.53 -5.41
C ARG A 167 25.98 -13.85 -4.14
N THR A 168 24.86 -14.56 -4.26
CA THR A 168 24.17 -15.15 -3.13
C THR A 168 23.47 -16.46 -3.50
N PRO A 169 23.44 -17.47 -2.62
CA PRO A 169 22.66 -18.66 -2.84
C PRO A 169 21.19 -18.45 -2.44
N ASN A 170 20.36 -19.45 -2.73
CA ASN A 170 19.04 -19.61 -2.14
C ASN A 170 18.00 -18.54 -2.50
N VAL A 171 18.11 -17.92 -3.68
CA VAL A 171 17.04 -17.06 -4.20
C VAL A 171 15.86 -17.94 -4.61
N ARG A 172 14.71 -17.76 -3.99
CA ARG A 172 13.50 -18.52 -4.29
C ARG A 172 12.94 -18.04 -5.62
N ASN A 173 12.60 -18.98 -6.50
CA ASN A 173 11.90 -18.65 -7.74
C ASN A 173 10.38 -18.64 -7.46
N PRO A 174 9.72 -17.47 -7.49
CA PRO A 174 8.30 -17.36 -7.18
C PRO A 174 7.38 -17.99 -8.24
N ALA A 175 7.82 -18.15 -9.48
CA ALA A 175 7.01 -18.77 -10.53
C ALA A 175 7.03 -20.30 -10.50
N THR A 176 8.09 -20.92 -9.98
CA THR A 176 8.23 -22.40 -9.94
C THR A 176 8.19 -22.99 -8.55
N GLY A 177 8.47 -22.20 -7.51
CA GLY A 177 8.70 -22.70 -6.16
C GLY A 177 10.06 -23.36 -5.96
N GLY A 178 10.91 -23.42 -7.00
CA GLY A 178 12.29 -23.88 -6.90
C GLY A 178 13.23 -22.86 -6.27
N THR A 179 14.51 -23.21 -6.21
CA THR A 179 15.57 -22.36 -5.65
C THR A 179 16.68 -22.15 -6.67
N VAL A 180 17.00 -20.89 -6.94
CA VAL A 180 18.19 -20.48 -7.68
C VAL A 180 19.38 -20.48 -6.72
N ARG A 181 20.32 -21.40 -6.95
CA ARG A 181 21.47 -21.63 -6.05
C ARG A 181 22.65 -20.70 -6.31
N THR A 182 22.71 -20.08 -7.48
CA THR A 182 23.84 -19.26 -7.92
C THR A 182 23.32 -17.93 -8.49
N PHE A 183 22.62 -17.15 -7.66
CA PHE A 183 22.15 -15.84 -8.08
C PHE A 183 23.30 -14.83 -8.04
N VAL A 184 23.31 -13.92 -9.00
CA VAL A 184 24.24 -12.81 -9.09
C VAL A 184 23.44 -11.55 -9.40
N THR A 185 23.68 -10.47 -8.64
CA THR A 185 23.06 -9.18 -8.96
C THR A 185 23.57 -8.68 -10.31
N ASP A 186 22.65 -8.33 -11.20
CA ASP A 186 22.93 -7.75 -12.52
C ASP A 186 22.94 -6.22 -12.50
N ARG A 187 22.60 -5.62 -11.36
CA ARG A 187 22.58 -4.18 -11.08
C ARG A 187 22.68 -3.92 -9.58
N PRO A 188 22.99 -2.68 -9.15
CA PRO A 188 22.97 -2.33 -7.74
C PRO A 188 21.55 -2.43 -7.16
N ILE A 189 21.45 -2.77 -5.88
CA ILE A 189 20.20 -2.77 -5.12
C ILE A 189 20.35 -1.73 -4.00
N ASP A 190 19.47 -0.74 -4.01
CA ASP A 190 19.43 0.41 -3.09
C ASP A 190 19.07 -0.05 -1.66
N ASP A 191 17.93 -0.73 -1.47
CA ASP A 191 17.59 -1.33 -0.18
C ASP A 191 17.10 -2.76 -0.29
N LEU A 192 16.06 -2.97 -1.11
CA LEU A 192 15.37 -4.24 -1.21
C LEU A 192 14.87 -4.47 -2.63
N THR A 193 15.20 -5.63 -3.19
CA THR A 193 14.55 -6.16 -4.39
C THR A 193 13.64 -7.34 -4.03
N ILE A 194 12.39 -7.33 -4.50
CA ILE A 194 11.45 -8.44 -4.33
C ILE A 194 11.20 -9.09 -5.69
N PHE A 195 11.59 -10.36 -5.81
CA PHE A 195 11.29 -11.18 -6.97
C PHE A 195 9.85 -11.66 -6.92
N VAL A 196 9.10 -11.45 -8.00
CA VAL A 196 7.68 -11.82 -8.04
C VAL A 196 7.33 -12.78 -9.16
N GLY A 197 6.30 -13.58 -8.91
CA GLY A 197 5.80 -14.60 -9.83
C GLY A 197 4.41 -15.04 -9.42
N ALA A 198 3.76 -15.81 -10.29
CA ALA A 198 2.48 -16.41 -9.99
C ALA A 198 2.51 -17.88 -10.38
N ARG A 199 1.95 -18.72 -9.51
CA ARG A 199 1.84 -20.18 -9.71
C ARG A 199 0.63 -20.71 -8.96
N GLN A 200 0.19 -21.92 -9.28
CA GLN A 200 -0.85 -22.54 -8.47
C GLN A 200 -0.28 -22.84 -7.07
N LEU A 201 -0.93 -22.29 -6.06
CA LEU A 201 -0.64 -22.58 -4.65
C LEU A 201 -1.69 -23.57 -4.16
N GLY A 202 -1.27 -24.57 -3.39
CA GLY A 202 -2.17 -25.61 -2.88
C GLY A 202 -3.12 -25.09 -1.80
N GLY A 203 -4.26 -25.76 -1.64
CA GLY A 203 -5.23 -25.45 -0.59
C GLY A 203 -5.85 -24.05 -0.74
N THR A 204 -5.94 -23.32 0.38
CA THR A 204 -6.55 -21.99 0.48
C THR A 204 -5.53 -20.85 0.49
N THR A 205 -4.25 -21.15 0.20
CA THR A 205 -3.17 -20.17 0.20
C THR A 205 -3.36 -19.16 -0.93
N LEU A 206 -3.39 -17.89 -0.56
CA LEU A 206 -3.51 -16.76 -1.48
C LEU A 206 -2.16 -16.34 -2.04
N ALA A 207 -1.16 -16.25 -1.17
CA ALA A 207 0.20 -15.89 -1.53
C ALA A 207 1.21 -16.52 -0.56
N LEU A 208 2.47 -16.46 -0.99
CA LEU A 208 3.63 -16.94 -0.25
C LEU A 208 4.75 -15.93 -0.40
N SER A 209 5.32 -15.46 0.69
CA SER A 209 6.48 -14.58 0.63
C SER A 209 7.49 -14.80 1.75
N GLY A 210 8.62 -14.11 1.63
CA GLY A 210 9.59 -14.00 2.68
C GLY A 210 10.93 -13.46 2.19
N PRO A 211 11.86 -13.21 3.13
CA PRO A 211 13.24 -12.93 2.78
C PRO A 211 13.83 -14.09 1.99
N SER A 212 14.72 -13.77 1.05
CA SER A 212 15.36 -14.75 0.20
C SER A 212 16.80 -14.33 -0.12
N GLY A 213 17.55 -15.20 -0.78
CA GLY A 213 18.91 -14.86 -1.21
C GLY A 213 19.90 -14.69 -0.06
N TYR A 214 19.82 -15.52 0.99
CA TYR A 214 20.73 -15.43 2.14
C TYR A 214 21.33 -16.78 2.53
N PHE A 215 22.40 -16.71 3.31
CA PHE A 215 23.07 -17.84 3.94
C PHE A 215 23.14 -17.64 5.47
N VAL A 216 23.33 -18.75 6.20
CA VAL A 216 23.50 -18.71 7.66
C VAL A 216 24.74 -17.89 8.02
N GLY A 217 24.61 -16.99 8.98
CA GLY A 217 25.67 -16.08 9.45
C GLY A 217 25.66 -14.68 8.82
N GLU A 218 24.76 -14.38 7.87
CA GLU A 218 24.65 -13.03 7.32
C GLU A 218 23.98 -12.07 8.33
N SER A 219 24.73 -11.05 8.79
CA SER A 219 24.28 -10.13 9.85
C SER A 219 22.99 -9.40 9.52
N ARG A 220 22.76 -9.09 8.24
CA ARG A 220 21.53 -8.47 7.73
C ARG A 220 20.26 -9.31 7.96
N TYR A 221 20.39 -10.63 8.10
CA TYR A 221 19.27 -11.55 8.27
C TYR A 221 19.19 -12.15 9.67
N GLU A 222 20.33 -12.31 10.35
CA GLU A 222 20.40 -12.95 11.67
C GLU A 222 20.57 -11.97 12.84
N GLY A 223 20.90 -10.72 12.55
CA GLY A 223 21.08 -9.65 13.52
C GLY A 223 19.78 -9.25 14.23
N SER A 224 19.92 -8.38 15.23
CA SER A 224 18.77 -7.73 15.89
C SER A 224 18.13 -6.64 15.04
N VAL A 225 18.87 -6.10 14.07
CA VAL A 225 18.38 -5.19 13.04
C VAL A 225 18.25 -6.00 11.75
N PHE A 226 17.02 -6.24 11.32
CA PHE A 226 16.74 -7.05 10.14
C PHE A 226 16.71 -6.17 8.90
N GLN A 227 17.61 -6.40 7.94
CA GLN A 227 17.79 -5.57 6.75
C GLN A 227 17.92 -6.42 5.48
N PRO A 228 16.88 -7.15 5.07
CA PRO A 228 16.95 -8.02 3.89
C PRO A 228 17.18 -7.18 2.63
N TRP A 229 17.92 -7.73 1.67
CA TRP A 229 18.13 -7.07 0.37
C TRP A 229 17.50 -7.83 -0.80
N ILE A 230 17.11 -9.08 -0.57
CA ILE A 230 16.29 -9.88 -1.50
C ILE A 230 15.05 -10.44 -0.77
N GLY A 231 13.90 -10.30 -1.41
CA GLY A 231 12.66 -11.01 -1.10
C GLY A 231 12.18 -11.85 -2.27
N SER A 232 11.27 -12.79 -2.00
CA SER A 232 10.51 -13.50 -3.03
C SER A 232 9.04 -13.52 -2.63
N MET A 233 8.16 -13.39 -3.62
CA MET A 233 6.71 -13.42 -3.41
C MET A 233 5.98 -14.10 -4.58
N ALA A 234 5.13 -15.07 -4.26
CA ALA A 234 4.33 -15.81 -5.23
C ALA A 234 2.83 -15.63 -4.95
N PHE A 235 2.05 -15.28 -5.98
CA PHE A 235 0.60 -15.20 -5.89
C PHE A 235 -0.08 -16.42 -6.51
N ASN A 236 -1.21 -16.84 -5.93
CA ASN A 236 -1.96 -17.98 -6.42
C ASN A 236 -2.68 -17.64 -7.74
N LEU A 237 -2.48 -18.47 -8.76
CA LEU A 237 -3.14 -18.35 -10.07
C LEU A 237 -4.64 -18.68 -10.03
N THR A 238 -5.10 -19.46 -9.05
CA THR A 238 -6.50 -19.91 -8.98
C THR A 238 -7.40 -18.96 -8.21
N THR A 239 -6.84 -17.90 -7.62
CA THR A 239 -7.62 -16.91 -6.88
C THR A 239 -8.26 -15.90 -7.82
N ASP A 240 -9.55 -15.61 -7.59
CA ASP A 240 -10.26 -14.51 -8.25
C ASP A 240 -9.86 -13.16 -7.62
N TRP A 241 -8.86 -12.52 -8.22
CA TRP A 241 -8.23 -11.28 -7.74
C TRP A 241 -8.94 -10.03 -8.25
N TYR A 242 -9.22 -9.11 -7.33
CA TYR A 242 -9.57 -7.73 -7.65
C TYR A 242 -8.29 -6.88 -7.74
N PHE A 243 -8.14 -6.15 -8.85
CA PHE A 243 -7.02 -5.23 -9.09
C PHE A 243 -7.57 -3.81 -9.21
N ASP A 244 -7.30 -3.00 -8.21
CA ASP A 244 -7.86 -1.66 -8.13
C ASP A 244 -6.91 -0.58 -8.65
N ARG A 245 -7.47 0.34 -9.42
CA ARG A 245 -6.76 1.53 -9.92
C ARG A 245 -6.86 2.71 -8.96
N THR A 246 -7.79 2.68 -8.00
CA THR A 246 -8.15 3.76 -7.07
C THR A 246 -7.96 3.32 -5.61
N LEU A 247 -6.68 3.16 -5.24
CA LEU A 247 -6.22 2.53 -3.99
C LEU A 247 -6.83 3.11 -2.70
N ASP A 248 -7.36 4.33 -2.75
CA ASP A 248 -7.90 5.07 -1.62
C ASP A 248 -9.31 4.65 -1.18
N SER A 249 -10.08 3.97 -2.04
CA SER A 249 -11.40 3.50 -1.64
C SER A 249 -11.33 2.12 -0.98
N THR A 250 -12.24 1.81 -0.06
CA THR A 250 -12.31 0.48 0.58
C THR A 250 -13.65 -0.22 0.31
N SER A 251 -14.56 0.47 -0.39
CA SER A 251 -15.94 0.03 -0.66
C SER A 251 -16.15 -0.51 -2.07
N ASP A 252 -15.12 -0.46 -2.91
CA ASP A 252 -15.15 -0.82 -4.33
C ASP A 252 -14.77 -2.29 -4.57
N VAL A 253 -14.14 -2.95 -3.61
CA VAL A 253 -13.76 -4.36 -3.69
C VAL A 253 -15.04 -5.23 -3.81
N PRO A 254 -15.23 -5.97 -4.92
CA PRO A 254 -16.39 -6.83 -5.08
C PRO A 254 -16.45 -7.91 -3.99
N LYS A 255 -17.64 -8.16 -3.42
CA LYS A 255 -17.85 -9.05 -2.27
C LYS A 255 -17.31 -10.48 -2.47
N ASN A 256 -17.20 -10.93 -3.72
CA ASN A 256 -16.75 -12.27 -4.09
C ASN A 256 -15.26 -12.34 -4.49
N GLN A 257 -14.56 -11.21 -4.59
CA GLN A 257 -13.16 -11.17 -5.05
C GLN A 257 -12.18 -10.91 -3.91
N GLN A 258 -10.95 -11.38 -4.10
CA GLN A 258 -9.86 -11.14 -3.17
C GLN A 258 -9.13 -9.85 -3.53
N ASP A 259 -8.95 -8.93 -2.58
CA ASP A 259 -8.20 -7.69 -2.84
C ASP A 259 -6.71 -7.98 -2.98
N PHE A 260 -6.18 -7.83 -4.20
CA PHE A 260 -4.77 -8.11 -4.49
C PHE A 260 -3.84 -7.12 -3.77
N PHE A 261 -4.25 -5.85 -3.64
CA PHE A 261 -3.47 -4.81 -3.00
C PHE A 261 -3.23 -5.11 -1.50
N SER A 262 -4.29 -5.47 -0.76
CA SER A 262 -4.16 -5.88 0.64
C SER A 262 -3.27 -7.11 0.82
N THR A 263 -3.41 -8.12 -0.05
CA THR A 263 -2.52 -9.30 0.02
C THR A 263 -1.08 -8.91 -0.28
N ALA A 264 -0.82 -8.10 -1.31
CA ALA A 264 0.53 -7.62 -1.59
C ALA A 264 1.15 -6.86 -0.39
N LEU A 265 0.38 -5.99 0.27
CA LEU A 265 0.85 -5.30 1.48
C LEU A 265 1.25 -6.29 2.59
N HIS A 266 0.42 -7.30 2.84
CA HIS A 266 0.67 -8.34 3.83
C HIS A 266 1.97 -9.11 3.53
N GLU A 267 2.10 -9.56 2.28
CA GLU A 267 3.26 -10.33 1.86
C GLU A 267 4.57 -9.51 1.89
N ILE A 268 4.53 -8.20 1.64
CA ILE A 268 5.73 -7.35 1.76
C ILE A 268 6.19 -7.24 3.22
N ALA A 269 5.27 -7.20 4.19
CA ALA A 269 5.64 -7.18 5.61
C ALA A 269 6.38 -8.47 6.03
N HIS A 270 5.96 -9.63 5.50
CA HIS A 270 6.70 -10.88 5.67
C HIS A 270 8.10 -10.81 5.05
N VAL A 271 8.28 -10.20 3.87
CA VAL A 271 9.62 -9.98 3.30
C VAL A 271 10.46 -9.09 4.22
N LEU A 272 9.86 -8.06 4.81
CA LEU A 272 10.48 -7.14 5.76
C LEU A 272 10.70 -7.73 7.16
N GLY A 273 10.37 -9.01 7.36
CA GLY A 273 10.76 -9.79 8.53
C GLY A 273 9.66 -10.02 9.55
N PHE A 274 8.44 -9.52 9.33
CA PHE A 274 7.30 -9.82 10.19
C PHE A 274 7.06 -11.33 10.17
N GLY A 275 7.17 -11.99 11.31
CA GLY A 275 6.98 -13.44 11.46
C GLY A 275 8.11 -14.32 10.89
N THR A 276 8.77 -13.89 9.82
CA THR A 276 9.74 -14.70 9.06
C THR A 276 11.20 -14.51 9.48
N SER A 277 11.50 -13.47 10.28
CA SER A 277 12.87 -13.13 10.67
C SER A 277 13.26 -13.67 12.03
N ARG A 278 14.57 -13.94 12.20
CA ARG A 278 15.13 -14.27 13.52
C ARG A 278 14.98 -13.12 14.51
N ALA A 279 15.03 -11.87 14.04
CA ALA A 279 14.78 -10.68 14.86
C ALA A 279 13.36 -10.73 15.47
N PHE A 280 12.36 -11.16 14.68
CA PHE A 280 11.00 -11.34 15.16
C PHE A 280 10.93 -12.44 16.23
N SER A 281 11.47 -13.62 15.94
CA SER A 281 11.41 -14.76 16.87
C SER A 281 12.09 -14.48 18.21
N ARG A 282 13.15 -13.67 18.25
CA ARG A 282 13.84 -13.26 19.50
C ARG A 282 12.97 -12.41 20.42
N LEU A 283 11.98 -11.72 19.87
CA LEU A 283 11.07 -10.85 20.62
C LEU A 283 9.76 -11.54 21.00
N MET A 284 9.59 -12.81 20.61
CA MET A 284 8.45 -13.61 21.05
C MET A 284 8.56 -13.96 22.53
N THR A 285 7.43 -13.90 23.22
CA THR A 285 7.25 -14.33 24.61
C THR A 285 6.16 -15.39 24.68
N SER A 286 5.92 -15.95 25.87
CA SER A 286 4.79 -16.86 26.10
C SER A 286 3.41 -16.23 25.89
N SER A 287 3.32 -14.89 25.81
CA SER A 287 2.07 -14.15 25.64
C SER A 287 1.90 -13.51 24.25
N GLY A 288 2.83 -13.73 23.32
CA GLY A 288 2.78 -13.20 21.96
C GLY A 288 4.06 -12.46 21.56
N PHE A 289 3.96 -11.45 20.70
CA PHE A 289 5.10 -10.62 20.31
C PHE A 289 5.35 -9.51 21.33
N GLY A 290 6.53 -9.53 21.96
CA GLY A 290 6.94 -8.68 23.07
C GLY A 290 7.89 -7.56 22.68
N GLY A 291 7.82 -7.02 21.46
CA GLY A 291 8.57 -5.83 21.09
C GLY A 291 8.14 -4.58 21.87
N SER A 292 9.10 -3.73 22.26
CA SER A 292 8.82 -2.56 23.12
C SER A 292 7.94 -1.51 22.46
N ASN A 293 8.15 -1.25 21.16
CA ASN A 293 7.36 -0.29 20.40
C ASN A 293 5.94 -0.83 20.18
N THR A 294 5.83 -2.12 19.86
CA THR A 294 4.56 -2.81 19.70
C THR A 294 3.75 -2.79 20.99
N ARG A 295 4.36 -3.10 22.14
CA ARG A 295 3.69 -2.97 23.45
C ARG A 295 3.24 -1.55 23.71
N ALA A 296 4.05 -0.55 23.38
CA ALA A 296 3.67 0.85 23.58
C ALA A 296 2.41 1.23 22.77
N GLN A 297 2.27 0.71 21.55
CA GLN A 297 1.07 0.89 20.73
C GLN A 297 -0.10 0.01 21.20
N ASN A 298 0.18 -1.11 21.85
CA ASN A 298 -0.81 -2.09 22.32
C ASN A 298 -1.15 -1.97 23.82
N GLY A 299 -1.19 -0.75 24.35
CA GLY A 299 -1.60 -0.50 25.74
C GLY A 299 -0.72 -1.19 26.79
N GLY A 300 0.55 -1.42 26.49
CA GLY A 300 1.53 -2.11 27.34
C GLY A 300 1.57 -3.63 27.18
N ASN A 301 0.63 -4.23 26.44
CA ASN A 301 0.51 -5.69 26.32
C ASN A 301 1.28 -6.24 25.12
N ALA A 302 1.74 -7.49 25.23
CA ALA A 302 2.27 -8.23 24.08
C ALA A 302 1.19 -8.35 23.00
N LEU A 303 1.60 -8.29 21.73
CA LEU A 303 0.69 -8.46 20.59
C LEU A 303 0.33 -9.94 20.45
N PRO A 304 -0.94 -10.33 20.58
CA PRO A 304 -1.35 -11.73 20.48
C PRO A 304 -1.05 -12.29 19.09
N LEU A 305 -0.58 -13.53 19.02
CA LEU A 305 -0.27 -14.23 17.78
C LEU A 305 -1.09 -15.54 17.69
N ASP A 306 -1.53 -15.91 16.47
CA ASP A 306 -2.27 -17.17 16.21
C ASP A 306 -1.34 -18.32 15.79
N SER A 307 -0.37 -17.96 14.98
CA SER A 307 0.80 -18.75 14.62
C SER A 307 2.01 -17.92 15.03
N SER A 308 3.20 -18.51 15.13
CA SER A 308 4.43 -17.75 15.46
C SER A 308 4.76 -16.62 14.48
N GLU A 309 3.96 -16.44 13.42
CA GLU A 309 4.22 -15.54 12.30
C GLU A 309 3.11 -14.51 12.05
N HIS A 310 1.91 -14.69 12.60
CA HIS A 310 0.75 -13.83 12.33
C HIS A 310 0.10 -13.30 13.61
N ILE A 311 -0.43 -12.09 13.54
CA ILE A 311 -1.30 -11.53 14.57
C ILE A 311 -2.53 -12.41 14.71
N ARG A 312 -2.94 -12.67 15.95
CA ARG A 312 -4.10 -13.50 16.26
C ARG A 312 -5.32 -13.04 15.45
N ASN A 313 -6.03 -13.99 14.84
CA ASN A 313 -7.29 -13.72 14.17
C ASN A 313 -8.30 -13.10 15.15
N ASP A 314 -9.22 -12.31 14.60
CA ASP A 314 -10.24 -11.55 15.35
C ASP A 314 -9.66 -10.54 16.37
N TYR A 315 -8.34 -10.36 16.41
CA TYR A 315 -7.74 -9.30 17.22
C TYR A 315 -8.02 -7.96 16.55
N THR A 316 -8.87 -7.15 17.17
CA THR A 316 -9.19 -5.81 16.68
C THR A 316 -8.43 -4.76 17.44
N PHE A 317 -7.90 -3.76 16.73
CA PHE A 317 -7.23 -2.63 17.35
C PHE A 317 -8.12 -1.40 17.40
N GLY A 318 -8.64 -1.06 18.58
CA GLY A 318 -9.19 0.27 18.88
C GLY A 318 -10.27 0.81 17.93
N GLY A 319 -11.12 -0.05 17.40
CA GLY A 319 -12.18 0.35 16.45
C GLY A 319 -11.72 0.62 15.02
N VAL A 320 -10.45 0.38 14.69
CA VAL A 320 -9.86 0.54 13.34
C VAL A 320 -10.05 -0.71 12.47
N GLY A 321 -10.42 -1.84 13.10
CA GLY A 321 -10.57 -3.14 12.46
C GLY A 321 -9.42 -4.11 12.78
N GLU A 322 -9.34 -5.18 12.00
CA GLU A 322 -8.28 -6.19 12.12
C GLU A 322 -6.96 -5.67 11.52
N PRO A 323 -5.81 -5.91 12.18
CA PRO A 323 -4.49 -5.67 11.62
C PRO A 323 -4.27 -6.38 10.29
N LEU A 324 -3.38 -5.78 9.48
CA LEU A 324 -3.01 -6.32 8.17
C LEU A 324 -2.39 -7.72 8.31
N MET A 325 -1.58 -7.95 9.34
CA MET A 325 -0.83 -9.19 9.55
C MET A 325 -1.62 -10.30 10.27
N THR A 326 -2.95 -10.29 10.16
CA THR A 326 -3.80 -11.42 10.53
C THR A 326 -3.68 -12.53 9.47
N PRO A 327 -3.81 -13.83 9.82
CA PRO A 327 -3.56 -14.94 8.89
C PRO A 327 -4.61 -15.08 7.79
N PHE A 328 -5.76 -14.39 7.92
CA PHE A 328 -6.91 -14.53 7.03
C PHE A 328 -7.22 -13.22 6.30
N ALA A 329 -7.32 -13.33 4.98
CA ALA A 329 -7.86 -12.27 4.14
C ALA A 329 -9.33 -12.54 3.83
N GLN A 330 -10.18 -11.54 4.01
CA GLN A 330 -11.61 -11.62 3.71
C GLN A 330 -11.86 -11.07 2.30
N ARG A 331 -12.69 -11.77 1.52
CA ARG A 331 -13.16 -11.30 0.21
C ARG A 331 -14.01 -10.05 0.36
N GLY A 332 -13.96 -9.16 -0.63
CA GLY A 332 -14.71 -7.91 -0.60
C GLY A 332 -14.22 -6.88 0.40
N GLN A 333 -13.04 -7.08 1.00
CA GLN A 333 -12.49 -6.17 2.00
C GLN A 333 -11.08 -5.74 1.63
N ARG A 334 -10.85 -4.43 1.73
CA ARG A 334 -9.53 -3.86 1.73
C ARG A 334 -9.02 -3.69 3.15
N LYS A 335 -7.91 -4.36 3.47
CA LYS A 335 -7.09 -4.15 4.67
C LYS A 335 -5.89 -3.25 4.35
N ARG A 336 -5.53 -2.40 5.31
CA ARG A 336 -4.34 -1.51 5.29
C ARG A 336 -3.50 -1.77 6.53
N ALA A 337 -2.22 -1.44 6.46
CA ALA A 337 -1.33 -1.54 7.63
C ALA A 337 -1.82 -0.63 8.77
N THR A 338 -2.00 -1.23 9.94
CA THR A 338 -2.29 -0.53 11.19
C THR A 338 -1.00 -0.12 11.89
N VAL A 339 -1.13 0.71 12.92
CA VAL A 339 0.03 1.09 13.76
C VAL A 339 0.70 -0.12 14.42
N LEU A 340 -0.02 -1.22 14.66
CA LEU A 340 0.55 -2.43 15.25
C LEU A 340 1.43 -3.18 14.25
N ASP A 341 0.98 -3.29 12.99
CA ASP A 341 1.76 -3.90 11.92
C ASP A 341 3.09 -3.16 11.74
N ILE A 342 3.03 -1.82 11.78
CA ILE A 342 4.19 -0.93 11.62
C ILE A 342 5.10 -0.94 12.86
N ALA A 343 4.53 -1.01 14.07
CA ALA A 343 5.31 -1.04 15.31
C ALA A 343 6.16 -2.31 15.45
N VAL A 344 5.69 -3.44 14.90
CA VAL A 344 6.50 -4.65 14.81
C VAL A 344 7.75 -4.38 13.98
N LEU A 345 7.64 -3.76 12.80
CA LEU A 345 8.81 -3.40 12.00
C LEU A 345 9.78 -2.49 12.75
N ASN A 346 9.28 -1.56 13.55
CA ASN A 346 10.11 -0.72 14.43
C ASN A 346 10.91 -1.55 15.44
N ASP A 347 10.29 -2.58 16.02
CA ASP A 347 10.95 -3.52 16.92
C ASP A 347 11.96 -4.44 16.21
N LEU A 348 11.83 -4.65 14.90
CA LEU A 348 12.81 -5.37 14.07
C LEU A 348 14.02 -4.51 13.68
N GLY A 349 14.08 -3.27 14.16
CA GLY A 349 15.18 -2.33 13.93
C GLY A 349 14.97 -1.38 12.75
N HIS A 350 13.78 -1.35 12.14
CA HIS A 350 13.46 -0.37 11.10
C HIS A 350 13.13 0.98 11.73
N THR A 351 13.65 2.09 11.22
CA THR A 351 13.09 3.41 11.53
C THR A 351 11.80 3.56 10.73
N VAL A 352 10.70 3.95 11.37
CA VAL A 352 9.38 4.01 10.73
C VAL A 352 8.64 5.32 10.97
N SER A 353 7.73 5.65 10.06
CA SER A 353 6.71 6.69 10.20
C SER A 353 5.33 6.06 10.34
N TYR A 354 4.60 6.48 11.36
CA TYR A 354 3.19 6.08 11.56
C TYR A 354 2.20 6.99 10.82
N GLY A 355 2.68 8.02 10.12
CA GLY A 355 1.82 9.04 9.50
C GLY A 355 0.87 8.53 8.42
N ASN A 356 1.18 7.38 7.81
CA ASN A 356 0.36 6.70 6.80
C ASN A 356 -0.38 5.46 7.34
N ALA A 357 -0.31 5.21 8.65
CA ALA A 357 -0.98 4.08 9.30
C ALA A 357 -2.48 4.33 9.43
N SER A 358 -3.28 3.25 9.37
CA SER A 358 -4.63 3.30 9.94
C SER A 358 -4.49 3.47 11.46
N VAL A 359 -4.78 4.67 11.95
CA VAL A 359 -4.59 5.08 13.36
C VAL A 359 -5.85 4.88 14.20
N ASN A 360 -5.65 4.46 15.44
CA ASN A 360 -6.71 4.41 16.46
C ASN A 360 -6.90 5.81 17.09
N PRO A 361 -8.10 6.42 17.02
CA PRO A 361 -8.33 7.73 17.62
C PRO A 361 -8.10 7.76 19.15
N LEU A 362 -8.18 6.61 19.83
CA LEU A 362 -8.00 6.48 21.28
C LEU A 362 -6.52 6.43 21.71
N SER A 363 -5.56 6.08 20.85
CA SER A 363 -4.13 6.10 21.22
C SER A 363 -3.54 7.51 21.24
N THR A 364 -4.07 8.42 20.42
CA THR A 364 -3.79 9.87 20.49
C THR A 364 -4.21 10.46 21.83
N GLN A 365 -5.36 10.03 22.35
CA GLN A 365 -5.83 10.41 23.67
C GLN A 365 -5.02 9.71 24.78
N ALA A 366 -4.77 8.41 24.68
CA ALA A 366 -4.00 7.67 25.70
C ALA A 366 -2.55 8.18 25.84
N ALA A 367 -1.89 8.60 24.76
CA ALA A 367 -0.57 9.24 24.80
C ALA A 367 -0.59 10.66 25.39
N GLN A 368 -1.68 11.41 25.19
CA GLN A 368 -1.92 12.70 25.84
C GLN A 368 -2.26 12.54 27.34
N PHE A 369 -3.04 11.51 27.70
CA PHE A 369 -3.38 11.18 29.08
C PHE A 369 -2.22 10.54 29.84
N ALA A 370 -1.34 9.77 29.19
CA ALA A 370 -0.13 9.22 29.81
C ALA A 370 0.87 10.31 30.23
N ARG A 371 0.92 11.44 29.50
CA ARG A 371 1.68 12.65 29.91
C ARG A 371 1.06 13.38 31.11
N GLN A 372 -0.24 13.18 31.38
CA GLN A 372 -0.94 13.75 32.53
C GLN A 372 -0.98 12.79 33.74
N ALA A 373 -0.97 11.48 33.50
CA ALA A 373 -1.13 10.44 34.52
C ALA A 373 0.14 10.11 35.31
N THR A 374 1.33 10.55 34.87
CA THR A 374 2.56 10.51 35.68
C THR A 374 2.51 11.37 36.95
N ARG A 375 1.40 12.09 37.19
CA ARG A 375 1.17 12.89 38.41
C ARG A 375 0.39 12.22 39.53
N ARG A 376 -0.24 11.05 39.38
CA ARG A 376 -1.01 10.43 40.50
C ARG A 376 -0.95 8.90 40.49
N ARG A 377 -0.35 8.33 41.53
CA ARG A 377 -0.33 6.88 41.85
C ARG A 377 -1.65 6.42 42.51
N GLY A 378 -2.00 5.13 42.35
CA GLY A 378 -2.78 4.37 43.34
C GLY A 378 -3.54 3.10 42.88
N ALA A 379 -2.90 1.93 43.04
CA ALA A 379 -3.45 0.62 43.47
C ALA A 379 -4.49 -0.21 42.63
N PRO A 380 -4.57 -1.56 42.85
CA PRO A 380 -4.85 -2.56 41.80
C PRO A 380 -6.15 -3.37 41.97
N VAL A 381 -6.57 -4.12 40.94
CA VAL A 381 -7.60 -5.19 41.04
C VAL A 381 -7.19 -6.44 40.24
N ASN A 382 -7.63 -7.60 40.71
CA ASN A 382 -7.06 -8.94 40.57
C ASN A 382 -8.08 -9.92 39.94
N ARG A 383 -7.60 -10.84 39.07
CA ARG A 383 -8.15 -12.17 38.62
C ARG A 383 -9.55 -12.20 37.96
N ALA A 384 -9.95 -13.16 37.10
CA ALA A 384 -9.60 -14.57 36.98
C ALA A 384 -9.83 -15.14 35.55
N LEU A 385 -9.32 -16.37 35.37
CA LEU A 385 -9.29 -17.23 34.17
C LEU A 385 -10.66 -17.60 33.55
N GLY A 386 -10.64 -17.82 32.23
CA GLY A 386 -11.56 -18.70 31.51
C GLY A 386 -10.78 -19.52 30.47
N GLN A 387 -10.64 -20.82 30.71
CA GLN A 387 -9.97 -21.80 29.85
C GLN A 387 -10.93 -22.37 28.78
N ARG A 388 -10.29 -22.88 27.70
CA ARG A 388 -10.64 -24.03 26.83
C ARG A 388 -11.39 -23.79 25.52
N LEU A 389 -10.96 -24.62 24.55
CA LEU A 389 -11.50 -24.99 23.22
C LEU A 389 -10.98 -24.07 22.08
N LEU A 390 -10.44 -24.52 20.94
CA LEU A 390 -10.24 -25.85 20.35
C LEU A 390 -9.17 -25.74 19.25
N SER A 391 -8.57 -26.89 18.93
CA SER A 391 -7.73 -27.20 17.77
C SER A 391 -8.18 -26.54 16.46
N TYR A 392 -7.33 -25.75 15.82
CA TYR A 392 -7.40 -25.49 14.38
C TYR A 392 -6.02 -25.64 13.72
N GLY A 393 -6.05 -26.19 12.51
CA GLY A 393 -5.00 -26.91 11.82
C GLY A 393 -3.66 -26.18 11.65
N ARG A 394 -2.60 -27.00 11.67
CA ARG A 394 -1.23 -26.63 11.27
C ARG A 394 -1.23 -26.04 9.86
N CYS A 395 -0.95 -24.75 9.72
CA CYS A 395 -0.56 -24.15 8.45
C CYS A 395 0.81 -24.71 8.04
N GLY A 396 0.83 -25.44 6.92
CA GLY A 396 1.99 -26.17 6.42
C GLY A 396 3.01 -25.35 5.61
N CYS A 397 2.99 -24.02 5.69
CA CYS A 397 4.08 -23.17 5.18
C CYS A 397 4.21 -21.93 6.07
N SER A 398 5.43 -21.58 6.46
CA SER A 398 5.81 -20.57 7.45
C SER A 398 5.64 -19.09 7.00
N GLY A 399 4.60 -18.78 6.23
CA GLY A 399 4.38 -17.44 5.65
C GLY A 399 3.30 -17.39 4.58
N CYS A 400 2.18 -18.10 4.78
CA CYS A 400 1.03 -18.06 3.88
C CYS A 400 -0.08 -17.18 4.44
N LEU A 401 -0.53 -16.20 3.67
CA LEU A 401 -1.89 -15.66 3.82
C LEU A 401 -2.91 -16.61 3.21
N VAL A 402 -4.03 -16.85 3.91
CA VAL A 402 -5.07 -17.78 3.45
C VAL A 402 -6.45 -17.10 3.30
N ASP A 403 -7.28 -17.65 2.43
CA ASP A 403 -8.67 -17.20 2.21
C ASP A 403 -9.58 -17.59 3.39
N ALA A 404 -10.16 -16.59 4.05
CA ALA A 404 -11.05 -16.77 5.20
C ALA A 404 -12.34 -17.55 4.86
N GLY A 405 -12.89 -17.36 3.64
CA GLY A 405 -14.13 -17.97 3.21
C GLY A 405 -13.96 -19.46 2.87
N ALA A 406 -12.80 -19.82 2.30
CA ALA A 406 -12.49 -21.21 1.96
C ALA A 406 -12.08 -22.04 3.19
N ALA A 407 -11.44 -21.43 4.20
CA ALA A 407 -11.07 -22.11 5.44
C ALA A 407 -12.28 -22.60 6.27
N ARG A 408 -13.44 -21.91 6.17
CA ARG A 408 -14.68 -22.29 6.87
C ARG A 408 -15.41 -23.48 6.23
N GLY A 409 -15.08 -23.86 4.99
CA GLY A 409 -15.67 -25.02 4.31
C GLY A 409 -14.95 -26.35 4.58
N LEU A 410 -13.89 -26.33 5.39
CA LEU A 410 -13.05 -27.49 5.75
C LEU A 410 -13.08 -27.79 7.25
N ALA A 411 -14.01 -27.18 8.00
CA ALA A 411 -14.23 -27.41 9.44
C ALA A 411 -15.44 -28.32 9.66
#